data_AF-A0A8T7CHF9-F1
#
_entry.id   AF-A0A8T7CHF9-F1
#
_cell.length_a   1.000
_cell.length_b   1.000
_cell.length_c   1.000
_cell.angle_alpha   90.00
_cell.angle_beta   90.00
_cell.angle_gamma   90.00
#
_symmetry.space_group_name_H-M   'P 1'
#
loop_
_entity.id
_entity.type
_entity.pdbx_description
1 polymer ?
#
loop_
_entity_poly.entity_id
_entity_poly.type
_entity_poly.pdbx_seq_one_letter_code
_entity_poly.pdbx_strand_id
1 'polypeptide(L)'
;MLYRIILVVMLACAGLAHAQNKAVELYQQAKTQAAAGELDAALQSLQQSAAAGFLGLQFLRKEEAFDALRSDDRFASILLQVRNNLYPCEEGEHFADFDFWVGSWDVFTGDGNKAGSNVISRVENGCALQELWTSAGGTTGRSLNFYDPNRGKWRQHWVSPTGLLIDIEGGLVDGSMVLEGIVYYFSGLQADFRGTWTPLEDGRVRQYFEQHDAASDSWQPWFEGFYVRTGE
;
A
#
# COMPACT_ATOMS: atom_id res chain seq x y z
N MET A 1 5.35 -25.90 24.01
CA MET A 1 5.15 -24.64 23.26
C MET A 1 5.34 -24.86 21.75
N LEU A 2 6.44 -25.49 21.32
CA LEU A 2 6.72 -25.83 19.90
C LEU A 2 5.62 -26.65 19.20
N TYR A 3 5.04 -27.66 19.87
CA TYR A 3 4.01 -28.54 19.30
C TYR A 3 2.68 -27.81 19.02
N ARG A 4 2.33 -26.82 19.85
CA ARG A 4 1.14 -25.97 19.64
C ARG A 4 1.33 -25.03 18.46
N ILE A 5 2.53 -24.49 18.26
CA ILE A 5 2.86 -23.61 17.12
C ILE A 5 2.84 -24.41 15.82
N ILE A 6 3.43 -25.61 15.79
CA ILE A 6 3.41 -26.48 14.59
C ILE A 6 1.99 -26.91 14.22
N LEU A 7 1.16 -27.27 15.21
CA LEU A 7 -0.24 -27.66 14.96
C LEU A 7 -1.07 -26.48 14.43
N VAL A 8 -0.90 -25.28 14.98
CA VAL A 8 -1.59 -24.06 14.53
C VAL A 8 -1.16 -23.66 13.11
N VAL A 9 0.14 -23.74 12.79
CA VAL A 9 0.65 -23.45 11.44
C VAL A 9 0.14 -24.49 10.42
N MET A 10 0.13 -25.78 10.76
CA MET A 10 -0.42 -26.81 9.86
C MET A 10 -1.93 -26.68 9.66
N LEU A 11 -2.69 -26.34 10.70
CA LEU A 11 -4.13 -26.09 10.60
C LEU A 11 -4.43 -24.85 9.74
N ALA A 12 -3.65 -23.77 9.87
CA ALA A 12 -3.80 -22.57 9.06
C ALA A 12 -3.49 -22.83 7.57
N CYS A 13 -2.38 -23.52 7.27
CA CYS A 13 -2.04 -23.92 5.90
C CYS A 13 -3.08 -24.87 5.29
N ALA A 14 -3.59 -25.84 6.07
CA ALA A 14 -4.64 -26.74 5.60
C ALA A 14 -5.98 -26.01 5.33
N GLY A 15 -6.33 -25.03 6.17
CA GLY A 15 -7.51 -24.18 5.96
C GLY A 15 -7.43 -23.33 4.69
N LEU A 16 -6.27 -22.69 4.44
CA LEU A 16 -6.03 -21.91 3.23
C LEU A 16 -6.06 -22.78 1.96
N ALA A 17 -5.42 -23.95 1.99
CA ALA A 17 -5.44 -24.89 0.88
C ALA A 17 -6.85 -25.44 0.60
N HIS A 18 -7.63 -25.72 1.64
CA HIS A 18 -9.01 -26.18 1.50
C HIS A 18 -9.92 -25.10 0.93
N ALA A 19 -9.79 -23.85 1.38
CA ALA A 19 -10.55 -22.72 0.85
C ALA A 19 -10.26 -22.48 -0.65
N GLN A 20 -8.99 -22.51 -1.04
CA GLN A 20 -8.60 -22.39 -2.45
C GLN A 20 -9.12 -23.55 -3.32
N ASN A 21 -9.07 -24.79 -2.82
CA ASN A 21 -9.63 -25.93 -3.55
C ASN A 21 -11.14 -25.78 -3.77
N LYS A 22 -11.88 -25.33 -2.75
CA LYS A 22 -13.32 -25.06 -2.86
C LYS A 22 -13.62 -23.94 -3.85
N ALA A 23 -12.83 -22.87 -3.83
CA ALA A 23 -12.99 -21.74 -4.76
C ALA A 23 -12.84 -22.19 -6.22
N VAL A 24 -11.83 -23.03 -6.52
CA VAL A 24 -11.61 -23.58 -7.86
C VAL A 24 -12.72 -24.55 -8.28
N GLU A 25 -13.20 -25.41 -7.37
CA GLU A 25 -14.31 -26.33 -7.65
C GLU A 25 -15.58 -25.57 -8.06
N LEU A 26 -15.95 -24.54 -7.28
CA LEU A 26 -17.10 -23.68 -7.57
C LEU A 26 -16.97 -22.92 -8.90
N TYR A 27 -15.75 -22.50 -9.26
CA TYR A 27 -15.46 -21.90 -10.56
C TYR A 27 -15.71 -22.91 -11.70
N GLN A 28 -15.23 -24.14 -11.58
CA GLN A 28 -15.44 -25.17 -12.60
C GLN A 28 -16.93 -25.55 -12.72
N GLN A 29 -17.64 -25.64 -11.60
CA GLN A 29 -19.08 -25.86 -11.59
C GLN A 29 -19.82 -24.75 -12.34
N ALA A 30 -19.47 -23.48 -12.06
CA ALA A 30 -20.08 -22.35 -12.75
C ALA A 30 -19.84 -22.39 -14.26
N LYS A 31 -18.63 -22.77 -14.68
CA LYS A 31 -18.28 -22.94 -16.10
C LYS A 31 -19.19 -23.98 -16.76
N THR A 32 -19.40 -25.13 -16.13
CA THR A 32 -20.31 -26.17 -16.66
C THR A 32 -21.76 -25.68 -16.73
N GLN A 33 -22.25 -24.99 -15.70
CA GLN A 33 -23.61 -24.43 -15.66
C GLN A 33 -23.83 -23.40 -16.76
N ALA A 34 -22.86 -22.49 -16.96
CA ALA A 34 -22.96 -21.46 -17.99
C ALA A 34 -22.96 -22.08 -19.40
N ALA A 35 -22.11 -23.09 -19.63
CA ALA A 35 -22.09 -23.85 -20.88
C ALA A 35 -23.40 -24.63 -21.14
N ALA A 36 -24.14 -24.99 -20.09
CA ALA A 36 -25.48 -25.59 -20.17
C ALA A 36 -26.62 -24.56 -20.33
N GLY A 37 -26.30 -23.25 -20.32
CA GLY A 37 -27.30 -22.17 -20.37
C GLY A 37 -27.96 -21.86 -19.02
N GLU A 38 -27.49 -22.45 -17.93
CA GLU A 38 -28.00 -22.24 -16.57
C GLU A 38 -27.39 -20.98 -15.94
N LEU A 39 -27.69 -19.81 -16.51
CA LEU A 39 -26.98 -18.55 -16.22
C LEU A 39 -27.08 -18.11 -14.75
N ASP A 40 -28.26 -18.21 -14.13
CA ASP A 40 -28.43 -17.85 -12.71
C ASP A 40 -27.66 -18.78 -11.77
N ALA A 41 -27.65 -20.08 -12.06
CA ALA A 41 -26.91 -21.07 -11.28
C ALA A 41 -25.40 -20.83 -11.41
N ALA A 42 -24.92 -20.53 -12.63
CA ALA A 42 -23.53 -20.18 -12.89
C ALA A 42 -23.10 -18.94 -12.11
N LEU A 43 -23.92 -17.88 -12.09
CA LEU A 43 -23.64 -16.66 -11.33
C LEU A 43 -23.60 -16.92 -9.82
N GLN A 44 -24.52 -17.75 -9.30
CA GLN A 44 -24.50 -18.14 -7.89
C GLN A 44 -23.21 -18.90 -7.53
N SER A 45 -22.79 -19.86 -8.36
CA SER A 45 -21.55 -20.62 -8.15
C SER A 45 -20.30 -19.72 -8.25
N LEU A 46 -20.28 -18.77 -9.20
CA LEU A 46 -19.20 -17.78 -9.29
C LEU A 46 -19.13 -16.85 -8.07
N GLN A 47 -20.28 -16.40 -7.57
CA GLN A 47 -20.33 -15.59 -6.36
C GLN A 47 -19.78 -16.35 -5.15
N GLN A 48 -20.15 -17.63 -5.02
CA GLN A 48 -19.60 -18.50 -3.96
C GLN A 48 -18.10 -18.75 -4.14
N SER A 49 -17.63 -18.93 -5.39
CA SER A 49 -16.22 -19.07 -5.72
C SER A 49 -15.42 -17.83 -5.29
N ALA A 50 -15.92 -16.63 -5.64
CA ALA A 50 -15.32 -15.37 -5.23
C ALA A 50 -15.30 -15.20 -3.70
N ALA A 51 -16.40 -15.54 -3.01
CA ALA A 51 -16.48 -15.52 -1.56
C ALA A 51 -15.54 -16.53 -0.88
N ALA A 52 -15.20 -17.63 -1.55
CA ALA A 52 -14.23 -18.61 -1.08
C ALA A 52 -12.76 -18.19 -1.34
N GLY A 53 -12.51 -17.00 -1.88
CA GLY A 53 -11.17 -16.46 -2.10
C GLY A 53 -10.57 -16.80 -3.47
N PHE A 54 -11.39 -17.04 -4.49
CA PHE A 54 -10.89 -17.27 -5.86
C PHE A 54 -10.01 -16.10 -6.33
N LEU A 55 -8.85 -16.42 -6.91
CA LEU A 55 -7.84 -15.45 -7.38
C LEU A 55 -7.76 -15.36 -8.91
N GLY A 56 -8.50 -16.20 -9.64
CA GLY A 56 -8.40 -16.38 -11.08
C GLY A 56 -9.05 -15.28 -11.92
N LEU A 57 -8.72 -14.01 -11.68
CA LEU A 57 -9.35 -12.87 -12.37
C LEU A 57 -9.26 -12.97 -13.89
N GLN A 58 -8.09 -13.38 -14.42
CA GLN A 58 -7.90 -13.53 -15.86
C GLN A 58 -8.67 -14.71 -16.46
N PHE A 59 -8.83 -15.80 -15.70
CA PHE A 59 -9.66 -16.92 -16.13
C PHE A 59 -11.12 -16.48 -16.23
N LEU A 60 -11.62 -15.80 -15.21
CA LEU A 60 -12.98 -15.25 -15.20
C LEU A 60 -13.21 -14.26 -16.37
N ARG A 61 -12.22 -13.43 -16.72
CA ARG A 61 -12.30 -12.46 -17.83
C ARG A 61 -12.24 -13.07 -19.23
N LYS A 62 -11.55 -14.20 -19.40
CA LYS A 62 -11.28 -14.79 -20.73
C LYS A 62 -12.13 -16.03 -21.04
N GLU A 63 -12.82 -16.58 -20.05
CA GLU A 63 -13.64 -17.77 -20.24
C GLU A 63 -14.86 -17.47 -21.12
N GLU A 64 -14.91 -18.10 -22.29
CA GLU A 64 -15.98 -17.95 -23.30
C GLU A 64 -17.32 -18.46 -22.78
N ALA A 65 -17.32 -19.49 -21.92
CA ALA A 65 -18.56 -19.98 -21.31
C ALA A 65 -19.31 -18.89 -20.51
N PHE A 66 -18.63 -17.82 -20.10
CA PHE A 66 -19.21 -16.70 -19.37
C PHE A 66 -19.60 -15.51 -20.26
N ASP A 67 -19.54 -15.62 -21.59
CA ASP A 67 -19.85 -14.51 -22.50
C ASP A 67 -21.29 -14.00 -22.33
N ALA A 68 -22.25 -14.92 -22.10
CA ALA A 68 -23.64 -14.57 -21.82
C ALA A 68 -23.85 -13.87 -20.46
N LEU A 69 -22.86 -13.93 -19.56
CA LEU A 69 -22.91 -13.31 -18.23
C LEU A 69 -22.30 -11.91 -18.20
N ARG A 70 -21.58 -11.49 -19.26
CA ARG A 70 -20.74 -10.26 -19.25
C ARG A 70 -21.53 -8.97 -19.01
N SER A 71 -22.78 -8.92 -19.45
CA SER A 71 -23.68 -7.77 -19.29
C SER A 71 -24.50 -7.80 -18.01
N ASP A 72 -24.37 -8.85 -17.18
CA ASP A 72 -25.08 -8.97 -15.90
C ASP A 72 -24.31 -8.23 -14.80
N ASP A 73 -24.99 -7.34 -14.08
CA ASP A 73 -24.39 -6.55 -13.00
C ASP A 73 -23.81 -7.42 -11.87
N ARG A 74 -24.38 -8.61 -11.65
CA ARG A 74 -23.84 -9.58 -10.68
C ARG A 74 -22.48 -10.08 -11.13
N PHE A 75 -22.27 -10.30 -12.42
CA PHE A 75 -20.98 -10.70 -12.97
C PHE A 75 -19.92 -9.60 -12.79
N ALA A 76 -20.29 -8.33 -13.00
CA ALA A 76 -19.42 -7.19 -12.73
C ALA A 76 -19.02 -7.13 -11.23
N SER A 77 -19.98 -7.37 -10.33
CA SER A 77 -19.73 -7.42 -8.88
C SER A 77 -18.80 -8.57 -8.49
N ILE A 78 -18.96 -9.75 -9.12
CA ILE A 78 -18.08 -10.91 -8.91
C ILE A 78 -16.66 -10.61 -9.40
N LEU A 79 -16.49 -9.96 -10.56
CA LEU A 79 -15.18 -9.54 -11.06
C LEU A 79 -14.47 -8.60 -10.07
N LEU A 80 -15.20 -7.65 -9.49
CA LEU A 80 -14.66 -6.74 -8.48
C LEU A 80 -14.25 -7.51 -7.22
N GLN A 81 -15.07 -8.43 -6.74
CA GLN A 81 -14.73 -9.25 -5.57
C GLN A 81 -13.47 -10.11 -5.81
N VAL A 82 -13.36 -10.76 -6.96
CA VAL A 82 -12.16 -11.55 -7.33
C VAL A 82 -10.94 -10.63 -7.48
N ARG A 83 -11.11 -9.40 -7.97
CA ARG A 83 -10.04 -8.40 -8.02
C ARG A 83 -9.57 -8.04 -6.62
N ASN A 84 -10.47 -7.80 -5.68
CA ASN A 84 -10.13 -7.47 -4.29
C ASN A 84 -9.44 -8.64 -3.58
N ASN A 85 -9.82 -9.89 -3.88
CA ASN A 85 -9.09 -11.06 -3.39
C ASN A 85 -7.64 -11.10 -3.90
N LEU A 86 -7.43 -10.72 -5.17
CA LEU A 86 -6.13 -10.76 -5.83
C LEU A 86 -5.23 -9.56 -5.46
N TYR A 87 -5.83 -8.38 -5.29
CA TYR A 87 -5.16 -7.12 -4.99
C TYR A 87 -5.77 -6.50 -3.72
N PRO A 88 -5.51 -7.09 -2.54
CA PRO A 88 -6.17 -6.70 -1.30
C PRO A 88 -5.83 -5.27 -0.84
N CYS A 89 -4.73 -4.70 -1.33
CA CYS A 89 -4.30 -3.35 -0.96
C CYS A 89 -5.10 -2.24 -1.65
N GLU A 90 -5.84 -2.52 -2.72
CA GLU A 90 -6.63 -1.49 -3.42
C GLU A 90 -7.79 -0.97 -2.56
N GLU A 91 -8.36 -1.84 -1.72
CA GLU A 91 -9.53 -1.56 -0.88
C GLU A 91 -9.30 -1.95 0.60
N GLY A 92 -8.06 -2.30 0.94
CA GLY A 92 -7.70 -2.77 2.26
C GLY A 92 -7.70 -1.65 3.29
N GLU A 93 -8.07 -2.00 4.53
CA GLU A 93 -7.97 -1.09 5.66
C GLU A 93 -6.52 -0.59 5.82
N HIS A 94 -6.36 0.69 6.09
CA HIS A 94 -5.08 1.41 6.26
C HIS A 94 -4.21 1.62 5.02
N PHE A 95 -4.42 0.93 3.90
CA PHE A 95 -3.59 1.11 2.70
C PHE A 95 -3.75 2.48 2.05
N ALA A 96 -4.85 3.18 2.37
CA ALA A 96 -5.14 4.54 1.93
C ALA A 96 -4.74 5.63 2.94
N ASP A 97 -4.24 5.28 4.13
CA ASP A 97 -4.01 6.23 5.22
C ASP A 97 -3.04 7.36 4.87
N PHE A 98 -2.08 7.08 3.97
CA PHE A 98 -1.06 8.05 3.55
C PHE A 98 -1.39 8.75 2.21
N ASP A 99 -2.61 8.58 1.72
CA ASP A 99 -3.02 9.03 0.39
C ASP A 99 -3.07 10.54 0.22
N PHE A 100 -3.20 11.30 1.30
CA PHE A 100 -3.17 12.75 1.27
C PHE A 100 -1.84 13.31 0.71
N TRP A 101 -0.77 12.50 0.74
CA TRP A 101 0.54 12.85 0.22
C TRP A 101 0.74 12.49 -1.28
N VAL A 102 -0.16 11.67 -1.86
CA VAL A 102 -0.10 11.27 -3.27
C VAL A 102 -0.31 12.48 -4.19
N GLY A 103 0.57 12.63 -5.18
CA GLY A 103 0.53 13.72 -6.16
C GLY A 103 1.91 14.18 -6.62
N SER A 104 1.89 15.23 -7.44
CA SER A 104 3.07 15.96 -7.89
C SER A 104 3.17 17.28 -7.15
N TRP A 105 4.37 17.61 -6.66
CA TRP A 105 4.57 18.67 -5.69
C TRP A 105 5.80 19.52 -6.01
N ASP A 106 5.68 20.82 -5.81
CA ASP A 106 6.78 21.73 -5.56
C ASP A 106 6.92 21.90 -4.05
N VAL A 107 8.15 21.79 -3.54
CA VAL A 107 8.41 21.82 -2.09
C VAL A 107 9.20 23.07 -1.73
N PHE A 108 8.73 23.79 -0.72
CA PHE A 108 9.31 25.03 -0.22
C PHE A 108 9.67 24.92 1.25
N THR A 109 10.73 25.60 1.69
CA THR A 109 11.07 25.75 3.11
C THR A 109 10.21 26.84 3.77
N GLY A 110 10.23 26.93 5.10
CA GLY A 110 9.42 27.89 5.86
C GLY A 110 9.70 29.37 5.55
N ASP A 111 10.87 29.68 4.99
CA ASP A 111 11.26 31.01 4.50
C ASP A 111 10.85 31.28 3.04
N GLY A 112 10.18 30.33 2.38
CA GLY A 112 9.66 30.45 1.01
C GLY A 112 10.65 30.07 -0.09
N ASN A 113 11.86 29.62 0.24
CA ASN A 113 12.81 29.14 -0.76
C ASN A 113 12.38 27.78 -1.34
N LYS A 114 12.57 27.58 -2.65
CA LYS A 114 12.26 26.29 -3.29
C LYS A 114 13.32 25.25 -2.91
N ALA A 115 12.89 24.21 -2.20
CA ALA A 115 13.73 23.08 -1.82
C ALA A 115 13.88 22.05 -2.97
N GLY A 116 12.85 21.87 -3.80
CA GLY A 116 12.84 20.91 -4.89
C GLY A 116 11.45 20.60 -5.41
N SER A 117 11.34 19.46 -6.09
CA SER A 117 10.08 18.85 -6.54
C SER A 117 10.01 17.39 -6.13
N ASN A 118 8.80 16.89 -5.94
CA ASN A 118 8.54 15.52 -5.51
C ASN A 118 7.35 14.92 -6.26
N VAL A 119 7.42 13.64 -6.61
CA VAL A 119 6.29 12.88 -7.17
C VAL A 119 6.05 11.65 -6.31
N ILE A 120 4.84 11.56 -5.78
CA ILE A 120 4.38 10.43 -4.96
C ILE A 120 3.26 9.71 -5.70
N SER A 121 3.48 8.43 -5.98
CA SER A 121 2.56 7.59 -6.77
C SER A 121 2.25 6.29 -6.05
N ARG A 122 1.01 5.79 -6.18
CA ARG A 122 0.71 4.40 -5.80
C ARG A 122 1.37 3.43 -6.80
N VAL A 123 1.99 2.39 -6.27
CA VAL A 123 2.61 1.29 -7.02
C VAL A 123 2.15 -0.05 -6.45
N GLU A 124 2.50 -1.17 -7.10
CA GLU A 124 2.14 -2.53 -6.66
C GLU A 124 0.64 -2.71 -6.34
N ASN A 125 -0.22 -2.14 -7.18
CA ASN A 125 -1.68 -2.13 -7.00
C ASN A 125 -2.11 -1.64 -5.60
N GLY A 126 -1.51 -0.54 -5.15
CA GLY A 126 -1.88 0.13 -3.90
C GLY A 126 -1.16 -0.40 -2.66
N CYS A 127 -0.35 -1.45 -2.77
CA CYS A 127 0.39 -1.97 -1.61
C CYS A 127 1.55 -1.06 -1.17
N ALA A 128 1.97 -0.11 -2.01
CA ALA A 128 3.02 0.83 -1.66
C ALA A 128 2.87 2.18 -2.37
N LEU A 129 3.48 3.21 -1.80
CA LEU A 129 3.74 4.50 -2.41
C LEU A 129 5.22 4.60 -2.78
N GLN A 130 5.50 5.03 -4.01
CA GLN A 130 6.83 5.39 -4.46
C GLN A 130 6.97 6.91 -4.45
N GLU A 131 8.04 7.38 -3.81
CA GLU A 131 8.46 8.78 -3.81
C GLU A 131 9.66 8.97 -4.76
N LEU A 132 9.63 10.02 -5.57
CA LEU A 132 10.70 10.44 -6.46
C LEU A 132 11.03 11.91 -6.23
N TRP A 133 12.11 12.16 -5.48
CA TRP A 133 12.57 13.50 -5.11
C TRP A 133 13.63 14.02 -6.07
N THR A 134 13.53 15.32 -6.40
CA THR A 134 14.59 16.10 -7.06
C THR A 134 14.74 17.44 -6.34
N SER A 135 15.87 17.65 -5.67
CA SER A 135 16.20 18.93 -5.03
C SER A 135 16.39 20.05 -6.06
N ALA A 136 16.28 21.30 -5.62
CA ALA A 136 16.56 22.48 -6.45
C ALA A 136 17.99 22.48 -7.01
N GLY A 137 18.94 21.85 -6.31
CA GLY A 137 20.33 21.65 -6.77
C GLY A 137 20.56 20.44 -7.68
N GLY A 138 19.51 19.68 -8.01
CA GLY A 138 19.58 18.53 -8.93
C GLY A 138 19.98 17.20 -8.28
N THR A 139 20.28 17.16 -6.97
CA THR A 139 20.42 15.88 -6.24
C THR A 139 19.06 15.19 -6.14
N THR A 140 19.04 13.87 -6.29
CA THR A 140 17.81 13.06 -6.28
C THR A 140 17.69 12.22 -5.01
N GLY A 141 16.53 11.62 -4.81
CA GLY A 141 16.26 10.65 -3.76
C GLY A 141 15.00 9.87 -4.09
N ARG A 142 14.79 8.73 -3.42
CA ARG A 142 13.55 7.98 -3.55
C ARG A 142 13.22 7.22 -2.29
N SER A 143 11.95 7.01 -2.04
CA SER A 143 11.50 6.09 -1.02
C SER A 143 10.43 5.13 -1.52
N LEU A 144 10.32 4.00 -0.81
CA LEU A 144 9.16 3.14 -0.84
C LEU A 144 8.48 3.21 0.52
N ASN A 145 7.18 3.46 0.52
CA ASN A 145 6.35 3.57 1.72
C ASN A 145 5.24 2.53 1.62
N PHE A 146 5.04 1.71 2.63
CA PHE A 146 4.04 0.65 2.57
C PHE A 146 3.49 0.35 3.95
N TYR A 147 2.24 -0.11 3.99
CA TYR A 147 1.62 -0.64 5.19
C TYR A 147 1.96 -2.13 5.34
N ASP A 148 2.54 -2.51 6.47
CA ASP A 148 2.73 -3.91 6.86
C ASP A 148 1.57 -4.35 7.77
N PRO A 149 0.58 -5.08 7.24
CA PRO A 149 -0.58 -5.52 8.03
C PRO A 149 -0.22 -6.51 9.15
N ASN A 150 0.94 -7.18 9.09
CA ASN A 150 1.38 -8.07 10.17
C ASN A 150 1.94 -7.30 11.36
N ARG A 151 2.39 -6.07 11.14
CA ARG A 151 2.87 -5.16 12.19
C ARG A 151 1.84 -4.11 12.59
N GLY A 152 0.83 -3.89 11.76
CA GLY A 152 -0.13 -2.81 11.95
C GLY A 152 0.51 -1.43 11.80
N LYS A 153 1.52 -1.30 10.93
CA LYS A 153 2.33 -0.09 10.79
C LYS A 153 2.64 0.23 9.34
N TRP A 154 2.68 1.52 9.04
CA TRP A 154 3.36 2.05 7.86
C TRP A 154 4.87 2.02 8.08
N ARG A 155 5.62 1.79 7.00
CA ARG A 155 7.08 1.84 6.98
C ARG A 155 7.57 2.59 5.75
N GLN A 156 8.61 3.38 5.92
CA GLN A 156 9.33 4.04 4.85
C GLN A 156 10.78 3.54 4.79
N HIS A 157 11.23 3.25 3.58
CA HIS A 157 12.64 3.10 3.25
C HIS A 157 13.05 4.14 2.22
N TRP A 158 13.89 5.09 2.62
CA TRP A 158 14.45 6.12 1.75
C TRP A 158 15.91 5.84 1.43
N VAL A 159 16.31 6.14 0.19
CA VAL A 159 17.70 6.10 -0.26
C VAL A 159 18.04 7.35 -1.09
N SER A 160 19.29 7.81 -0.99
CA SER A 160 19.80 8.92 -1.80
C SER A 160 21.21 8.66 -2.34
N PRO A 161 21.68 9.41 -3.36
CA PRO A 161 23.01 9.26 -3.95
C PRO A 161 24.18 9.53 -3.00
N THR A 162 23.95 10.18 -1.86
CA THR A 162 24.99 10.44 -0.85
C THR A 162 25.21 9.26 0.10
N GLY A 163 24.44 8.18 -0.06
CA GLY A 163 24.46 7.04 0.87
C GLY A 163 23.66 7.26 2.15
N LEU A 164 22.87 8.35 2.24
CA LEU A 164 21.89 8.52 3.31
C LEU A 164 20.74 7.51 3.14
N LEU A 165 20.47 6.75 4.19
CA LEU A 165 19.34 5.82 4.30
C LEU A 165 18.45 6.23 5.46
N ILE A 166 17.14 6.14 5.30
CA ILE A 166 16.17 6.31 6.39
C ILE A 166 15.27 5.08 6.42
N ASP A 167 15.11 4.50 7.61
CA ASP A 167 14.23 3.36 7.87
C ASP A 167 13.40 3.66 9.12
N ILE A 168 12.12 3.97 8.89
CA ILE A 168 11.20 4.46 9.91
C ILE A 168 9.82 3.80 9.76
N GLU A 169 9.14 3.55 10.88
CA GLU A 169 7.81 2.93 10.92
C GLU A 169 6.89 3.61 11.93
N GLY A 170 5.58 3.45 11.76
CA GLY A 170 4.57 4.10 12.59
C GLY A 170 3.19 4.05 11.95
N GLY A 171 2.45 5.15 12.03
CA GLY A 171 1.07 5.18 11.52
C GLY A 171 0.42 6.55 11.69
N LEU A 172 -0.90 6.60 11.49
CA LEU A 172 -1.67 7.83 11.70
C LEU A 172 -1.80 8.17 13.18
N VAL A 173 -1.51 9.42 13.52
CA VAL A 173 -1.70 10.04 14.83
C VAL A 173 -2.34 11.40 14.59
N ASP A 174 -3.57 11.59 15.05
CA ASP A 174 -4.33 12.84 14.93
C ASP A 174 -4.36 13.42 13.51
N GLY A 175 -4.51 12.55 12.49
CA GLY A 175 -4.56 12.93 11.08
C GLY A 175 -3.19 13.17 10.41
N SER A 176 -2.09 13.09 11.16
CA SER A 176 -0.73 13.11 10.63
C SER A 176 -0.17 11.70 10.49
N MET A 177 0.60 11.42 9.43
CA MET A 177 1.43 10.22 9.39
C MET A 177 2.70 10.48 10.22
N VAL A 178 2.93 9.69 11.28
CA VAL A 178 4.09 9.83 12.17
C VAL A 178 4.87 8.52 12.16
N LEU A 179 6.11 8.57 11.70
CA LEU A 179 7.02 7.43 11.59
C LEU A 179 8.30 7.71 12.37
N GLU A 180 8.80 6.70 13.09
CA GLU A 180 10.04 6.77 13.88
C GLU A 180 10.94 5.58 13.57
N GLY A 181 12.25 5.77 13.73
CA GLY A 181 13.25 4.75 13.45
C GLY A 181 14.63 5.39 13.36
N ILE A 182 15.43 5.01 12.36
CA ILE A 182 16.84 5.38 12.29
C ILE A 182 17.18 6.03 10.94
N VAL A 183 18.02 7.07 11.00
CA VAL A 183 18.76 7.57 9.84
C VAL A 183 20.20 7.03 9.88
N TYR A 184 20.69 6.55 8.74
CA TYR A 184 22.04 6.03 8.56
C TYR A 184 22.80 6.89 7.56
N TYR A 185 23.99 7.31 7.95
CA TYR A 185 24.90 8.10 7.13
C TYR A 185 26.00 7.21 6.54
N PHE A 186 26.50 7.58 5.37
CA PHE A 186 27.61 6.87 4.70
C PHE A 186 28.88 6.79 5.57
N SER A 187 29.07 7.74 6.50
CA SER A 187 30.18 7.73 7.46
C SER A 187 30.10 6.60 8.49
N GLY A 188 28.99 5.89 8.59
CA GLY A 188 28.69 4.90 9.62
C GLY A 188 28.01 5.49 10.87
N LEU A 189 27.79 6.81 10.91
CA LEU A 189 26.96 7.42 11.95
C LEU A 189 25.49 7.03 11.75
N GLN A 190 24.77 6.84 12.85
CA GLN A 190 23.33 6.69 12.86
C GLN A 190 22.71 7.48 14.01
N ALA A 191 21.44 7.85 13.88
CA ALA A 191 20.69 8.55 14.92
C ALA A 191 19.21 8.19 14.85
N ASP A 192 18.51 8.32 15.98
CA ASP A 192 17.06 8.21 15.99
C ASP A 192 16.45 9.33 15.13
N PHE A 193 15.45 8.97 14.34
CA PHE A 193 14.86 9.82 13.32
C PHE A 193 13.34 9.72 13.37
N ARG A 194 12.69 10.87 13.23
CA ARG A 194 11.23 10.97 13.17
C ARG A 194 10.82 11.74 11.93
N GLY A 195 9.88 11.19 11.18
CA GLY A 195 9.19 11.88 10.11
C GLY A 195 7.72 12.10 10.44
N THR A 196 7.24 13.33 10.26
CA THR A 196 5.82 13.68 10.38
C THR A 196 5.32 14.31 9.09
N TRP A 197 4.20 13.82 8.57
CA TRP A 197 3.49 14.39 7.43
C TRP A 197 2.10 14.80 7.86
N THR A 198 1.80 16.09 7.73
CA THR A 198 0.53 16.68 8.18
C THR A 198 -0.18 17.31 6.98
N PRO A 199 -1.38 16.85 6.60
CA PRO A 199 -2.21 17.56 5.64
C PRO A 199 -2.66 18.91 6.23
N LEU A 200 -2.58 19.97 5.45
CA LEU A 200 -2.98 21.32 5.84
C LEU A 200 -4.33 21.68 5.22
N GLU A 201 -5.07 22.60 5.85
CA GLU A 201 -6.40 23.03 5.40
C GLU A 201 -6.42 23.65 4.00
N ASP A 202 -5.29 24.22 3.57
CA ASP A 202 -5.12 24.82 2.24
C ASP A 202 -4.72 23.81 1.15
N GLY A 203 -4.77 22.51 1.46
CA GLY A 203 -4.45 21.44 0.53
C GLY A 203 -2.95 21.13 0.38
N ARG A 204 -2.08 21.86 1.09
CA ARG A 204 -0.66 21.52 1.20
C ARG A 204 -0.42 20.33 2.12
N VAL A 205 0.79 19.79 2.08
CA VAL A 205 1.30 18.85 3.09
C VAL A 205 2.55 19.43 3.72
N ARG A 206 2.61 19.47 5.05
CA ARG A 206 3.83 19.77 5.79
C ARG A 206 4.58 18.49 6.08
N GLN A 207 5.84 18.42 5.67
CA GLN A 207 6.78 17.39 6.10
C GLN A 207 7.73 18.01 7.12
N TYR A 208 7.86 17.35 8.27
CA TYR A 208 8.76 17.78 9.34
C TYR A 208 9.57 16.58 9.83
N PHE A 209 10.89 16.67 9.63
CA PHE A 209 11.85 15.65 10.00
C PHE A 209 12.68 16.12 11.17
N GLU A 210 12.86 15.24 12.13
CA GLU A 210 13.64 15.48 13.33
C GLU A 210 14.68 14.37 13.49
N GLN A 211 15.84 14.74 13.99
CA GLN A 211 16.88 13.81 14.41
C GLN A 211 17.15 14.01 15.90
N HIS A 212 17.26 12.92 16.65
CA HIS A 212 17.67 13.00 18.05
C HIS A 212 19.16 13.34 18.17
N ASP A 213 19.48 14.31 19.02
CA ASP A 213 20.84 14.63 19.42
C ASP A 213 21.15 14.01 20.78
N ALA A 214 22.04 13.02 20.78
CA ALA A 214 22.45 12.30 21.97
C ALA A 214 23.19 13.18 23.01
N ALA A 215 23.82 14.28 22.59
CA ALA A 215 24.56 15.15 23.50
C ALA A 215 23.63 16.03 24.35
N SER A 216 22.53 16.51 23.74
CA SER A 216 21.53 17.34 24.39
C SER A 216 20.29 16.58 24.86
N ASP A 217 20.18 15.30 24.51
CA ASP A 217 19.02 14.43 24.73
C ASP A 217 17.71 15.07 24.26
N SER A 218 17.70 15.55 23.02
CA SER A 218 16.56 16.26 22.46
C SER A 218 16.40 16.04 20.96
N TRP A 219 15.15 16.11 20.49
CA TRP A 219 14.84 16.10 19.06
C TRP A 219 15.18 17.46 18.45
N GLN A 220 15.94 17.44 17.37
CA GLN A 220 16.38 18.63 16.64
C GLN A 220 15.74 18.65 15.24
N PRO A 221 15.30 19.82 14.75
CA PRO A 221 14.83 19.95 13.38
C PRO A 221 15.94 19.53 12.39
N TRP A 222 15.61 18.58 11.50
CA TRP A 222 16.50 18.12 10.43
C TRP A 222 16.08 18.70 9.08
N PHE A 223 14.78 18.69 8.78
CA PHE A 223 14.20 19.32 7.60
C PHE A 223 12.75 19.71 7.83
N GLU A 224 12.34 20.83 7.25
CA GLU A 224 10.93 21.24 7.17
C GLU A 224 10.59 21.69 5.75
N GLY A 225 9.57 21.07 5.16
CA GLY A 225 9.13 21.34 3.80
C GLY A 225 7.61 21.42 3.69
N PHE A 226 7.14 22.35 2.86
CA PHE A 226 5.74 22.56 2.53
C PHE A 226 5.50 22.20 1.06
N TYR A 227 4.70 21.16 0.85
CA TYR A 227 4.39 20.60 -0.45
C TYR A 227 3.19 21.34 -1.04
N VAL A 228 3.38 21.97 -2.19
CA VAL A 228 2.36 22.68 -2.97
C VAL A 228 2.11 21.91 -4.25
N ARG A 229 0.85 21.56 -4.55
CA ARG A 229 0.54 20.75 -5.73
C ARG A 229 0.96 21.47 -7.01
N THR A 230 1.56 20.74 -7.95
CA THR A 230 1.85 21.26 -9.29
C THR A 230 0.72 20.89 -10.25
N GLY A 231 0.03 21.90 -10.79
CA GLY A 231 -1.00 21.71 -11.81
C GLY A 231 -2.34 21.22 -11.25
N GLU A 232 -3.30 22.13 -11.14
CA GLU A 232 -4.70 21.79 -11.41
C GLU A 232 -4.95 21.91 -12.92
#